data_AF-A0A813F069-F1
#
_entry.id   AF-A0A813F069-F1
#
_cell.length_a   1.000
_cell.length_b   1.000
_cell.length_c   1.000
_cell.angle_alpha   90.00
_cell.angle_beta   90.00
_cell.angle_gamma   90.00
#
_symmetry.space_group_name_H-M   'P 1'
#
loop_
_entity.id
_entity.type
_entity.pdbx_description
1 polymer ?
#
loop_
_entity_poly.entity_id
_entity_poly.type
_entity_poly.pdbx_seq_one_letter_code
_entity_poly.pdbx_strand_id
1 'polypeptide(L)'
;MAVTSANPQEAEQRKPSKESNGEVDAQEELDEEKPPRELVADVPAWRRAVAKALCLRHHEDIRTCCIVGFTWVLFGGRWHFRHAELPLVLNIISWWTVAIWSWFCATIVHNCVHVAQFEKTWQNQAWQLILTLSYGFPVSTLVPGHNLSHHKHTQ
;
A
#
# COMPACT_ATOMS: atom_id res chain seq x y z
N MET A 1 -24.80 -81.19 -20.54
CA MET A 1 -25.19 -81.08 -19.11
C MET A 1 -25.02 -79.63 -18.70
N ALA A 2 -26.13 -79.01 -18.26
CA ALA A 2 -26.32 -77.80 -17.41
C ALA A 2 -25.52 -76.52 -17.78
N VAL A 3 -26.09 -75.38 -18.20
CA VAL A 3 -27.18 -74.50 -17.66
C VAL A 3 -26.91 -73.97 -16.25
N THR A 4 -26.49 -72.71 -16.18
CA THR A 4 -26.65 -71.78 -15.02
C THR A 4 -26.52 -70.35 -15.58
N SER A 5 -27.61 -69.75 -16.07
CA SER A 5 -28.54 -68.84 -15.35
C SER A 5 -27.89 -67.59 -14.76
N ALA A 6 -28.28 -66.44 -15.31
CA ALA A 6 -27.95 -65.09 -14.87
C ALA A 6 -28.43 -64.78 -13.44
N ASN A 7 -27.82 -63.78 -12.80
CA ASN A 7 -28.57 -62.91 -11.89
C ASN A 7 -28.17 -61.44 -12.06
N PRO A 8 -29.04 -60.59 -12.64
CA PRO A 8 -28.89 -59.15 -12.72
C PRO A 8 -29.72 -58.48 -11.61
N GLN A 9 -29.15 -58.32 -10.41
CA GLN A 9 -29.74 -57.50 -9.34
C GLN A 9 -28.64 -56.88 -8.47
N GLU A 10 -28.17 -55.71 -8.88
CA GLU A 10 -27.57 -54.71 -7.98
C GLU A 10 -27.72 -53.33 -8.61
N ALA A 11 -28.97 -53.01 -8.96
CA ALA A 11 -29.42 -51.65 -9.22
C ALA A 11 -29.90 -51.05 -7.90
N GLU A 12 -28.95 -50.72 -7.01
CA GLU A 12 -29.28 -50.02 -5.76
C GLU A 12 -29.15 -48.50 -5.95
N GLN A 13 -30.33 -47.90 -5.87
CA GLN A 13 -30.66 -46.50 -5.95
C GLN A 13 -29.82 -45.64 -4.98
N ARG A 14 -29.05 -44.69 -5.50
CA ARG A 14 -28.74 -43.45 -4.77
C ARG A 14 -29.35 -42.26 -5.49
N LYS A 15 -30.52 -41.85 -4.99
CA LYS A 15 -31.12 -40.54 -5.29
C LYS A 15 -30.23 -39.44 -4.72
N PRO A 16 -29.98 -38.34 -5.43
CA PRO A 16 -29.45 -37.13 -4.82
C PRO A 16 -30.54 -36.48 -3.96
N SER A 17 -30.26 -36.28 -2.68
CA SER A 17 -31.05 -35.46 -1.77
C SER A 17 -30.99 -34.01 -2.25
N LYS A 18 -32.15 -33.45 -2.60
CA LYS A 18 -32.37 -32.01 -2.72
C LYS A 18 -32.21 -31.40 -1.32
N GLU A 19 -31.01 -30.91 -1.00
CA GLU A 19 -30.86 -29.95 0.09
C GLU A 19 -31.33 -28.58 -0.38
N SER A 20 -32.10 -27.98 0.51
CA SER A 20 -32.90 -26.79 0.39
C SER A 20 -32.06 -25.56 0.04
N ASN A 21 -32.47 -24.86 -1.02
CA ASN A 21 -32.27 -23.42 -1.16
C ASN A 21 -32.95 -22.74 0.03
N GLY A 22 -32.17 -22.50 1.08
CA GLY A 22 -32.51 -21.53 2.11
C GLY A 22 -32.11 -20.16 1.59
N GLU A 23 -33.12 -19.36 1.24
CA GLU A 23 -33.07 -17.92 1.28
C GLU A 23 -32.32 -17.45 2.54
N VAL A 24 -31.10 -16.95 2.37
CA VAL A 24 -30.53 -15.94 3.26
C VAL A 24 -30.36 -14.69 2.42
N ASP A 25 -31.52 -14.07 2.24
CA ASP A 25 -31.79 -12.80 1.61
C ASP A 25 -31.32 -11.66 2.54
N ALA A 26 -29.99 -11.57 2.74
CA ALA A 26 -29.39 -10.65 3.72
C ALA A 26 -28.01 -10.10 3.33
N GLN A 27 -27.71 -10.03 2.03
CA GLN A 27 -26.50 -9.35 1.53
C GLN A 27 -26.73 -8.52 0.25
N GLU A 28 -27.99 -8.32 -0.11
CA GLU A 28 -28.41 -7.28 -1.06
C GLU A 28 -28.89 -6.05 -0.27
N GLU A 29 -28.24 -5.76 0.85
CA GLU A 29 -28.26 -4.45 1.49
C GLU A 29 -27.45 -3.54 0.56
N LEU A 30 -28.14 -3.06 -0.48
CA LEU A 30 -27.89 -1.85 -1.24
C LEU A 30 -26.52 -1.25 -0.91
N ASP A 31 -25.54 -1.67 -1.70
CA ASP A 31 -24.50 -0.77 -2.17
C ASP A 31 -25.25 0.45 -2.77
N GLU A 32 -25.68 1.37 -1.90
CA GLU A 32 -25.89 2.76 -2.28
C GLU A 32 -24.52 3.16 -2.83
N GLU A 33 -24.39 3.03 -4.15
CA GLU A 33 -23.28 3.46 -4.95
C GLU A 33 -23.14 4.95 -4.68
N LYS A 34 -22.37 5.25 -3.64
CA LYS A 34 -22.18 6.59 -3.12
C LYS A 34 -21.67 7.38 -4.32
N PRO A 35 -22.42 8.40 -4.79
CA PRO A 35 -22.07 9.07 -6.03
C PRO A 35 -20.59 9.46 -5.94
N PRO A 36 -19.78 9.17 -6.97
CA PRO A 36 -18.34 9.39 -6.91
C PRO A 36 -18.14 10.82 -6.44
N ARG A 37 -17.48 10.96 -5.28
CA ARG A 37 -17.34 12.25 -4.61
C ARG A 37 -16.72 13.21 -5.61
N GLU A 38 -17.55 14.09 -6.18
CA GLU A 38 -17.17 15.03 -7.23
C GLU A 38 -16.34 16.15 -6.59
N LEU A 39 -15.14 15.82 -6.17
CA LEU A 39 -14.10 16.75 -5.74
C LEU A 39 -13.23 17.04 -6.96
N VAL A 40 -13.82 17.59 -8.02
CA VAL A 40 -13.04 18.13 -9.14
C VAL A 40 -12.57 19.52 -8.74
N ALA A 41 -11.66 19.58 -7.76
CA ALA A 41 -10.78 20.73 -7.66
C ALA A 41 -9.93 20.72 -8.92
N ASP A 42 -10.03 21.75 -9.76
CA ASP A 42 -9.34 21.77 -11.05
C ASP A 42 -7.82 21.70 -10.81
N VAL A 43 -7.24 20.53 -11.07
CA VAL A 43 -5.84 20.27 -10.81
C VAL A 43 -5.02 21.04 -11.85
N PRO A 44 -4.08 21.92 -11.45
CA PRO A 44 -3.28 22.66 -12.40
C PRO A 44 -2.62 21.74 -13.44
N ALA A 45 -2.68 22.11 -14.72
CA ALA A 45 -2.18 21.28 -15.82
C ALA A 45 -0.70 20.89 -15.64
N TRP A 46 0.11 21.77 -15.05
CA TRP A 46 1.53 21.50 -14.77
C TRP A 46 1.71 20.31 -13.81
N ARG A 47 0.82 20.11 -12.83
CA ARG A 47 0.92 18.96 -11.90
C ARG A 47 0.71 17.65 -12.63
N ARG A 48 -0.29 17.60 -13.52
CA ARG A 48 -0.55 16.42 -14.36
C ARG A 48 0.61 16.13 -15.30
N ALA A 49 1.20 17.17 -15.90
CA ALA A 49 2.37 17.02 -16.75
C ALA A 49 3.60 16.48 -16.00
N VAL A 50 3.87 17.01 -14.80
CA VAL A 50 4.96 16.53 -13.94
C VAL A 50 4.73 15.08 -13.50
N ALA A 51 3.52 14.73 -13.06
CA ALA A 51 3.19 13.37 -12.65
C ALA A 51 3.44 12.37 -13.80
N LYS A 52 2.98 12.72 -15.01
CA LYS A 52 3.20 11.90 -16.20
C LYS A 52 4.69 11.78 -16.56
N ALA A 53 5.46 12.88 -16.46
CA ALA A 53 6.89 12.87 -16.72
C ALA A 53 7.66 11.99 -15.71
N LEU A 54 7.23 11.95 -14.45
CA LEU A 54 7.81 11.12 -13.40
C LEU A 54 7.28 9.67 -13.41
N CYS A 55 6.29 9.36 -14.25
CA CYS A 55 5.56 8.08 -14.26
C CYS A 55 4.90 7.76 -12.90
N LEU A 56 4.35 8.78 -12.24
CA LEU A 56 3.55 8.63 -11.03
C LEU A 56 2.14 8.14 -11.37
N ARG A 57 1.59 7.24 -10.55
CA ARG A 57 0.22 6.75 -10.73
C ARG A 57 -0.81 7.84 -10.44
N HIS A 58 -0.54 8.62 -9.39
CA HIS A 58 -1.41 9.68 -8.93
C HIS A 58 -0.65 11.00 -8.91
N HIS A 59 -1.30 12.11 -9.25
CA HIS A 59 -0.64 13.42 -9.27
C HIS A 59 -0.46 13.99 -7.85
N GLU A 60 -1.22 13.47 -6.91
CA GLU A 60 -1.16 13.69 -5.48
C GLU A 60 0.20 13.26 -4.91
N ASP A 61 0.81 12.24 -5.54
CA ASP A 61 2.10 11.67 -5.16
C ASP A 61 3.28 12.63 -5.33
N ILE A 62 3.09 13.71 -6.09
CA ILE A 62 4.08 14.79 -6.18
C ILE A 62 4.37 15.37 -4.80
N ARG A 63 3.35 15.50 -3.94
CA ARG A 63 3.54 16.00 -2.56
C ARG A 63 4.48 15.09 -1.79
N THR A 64 4.30 13.78 -1.90
CA THR A 64 5.13 12.76 -1.29
C THR A 64 6.59 12.90 -1.75
N CYS A 65 6.81 13.02 -3.06
CA CYS A 65 8.14 13.25 -3.62
C CYS A 65 8.78 14.55 -3.12
N CYS A 66 8.01 15.64 -3.05
CA CYS A 66 8.50 16.92 -2.53
C CYS A 66 8.89 16.84 -1.05
N ILE A 67 8.08 16.18 -0.22
CA ILE A 67 8.37 15.99 1.22
C ILE A 67 9.68 15.23 1.39
N VAL A 68 9.83 14.08 0.72
CA VAL A 68 11.06 13.28 0.81
C VAL A 68 12.25 14.07 0.29
N GLY A 69 12.14 14.72 -0.87
CA GLY A 69 13.20 15.56 -1.43
C GLY A 69 13.62 16.69 -0.49
N PHE A 70 12.65 17.34 0.17
CA PHE A 70 12.94 18.36 1.17
C PHE A 70 13.66 17.80 2.39
N THR A 71 13.27 16.62 2.88
CA THR A 71 13.97 15.92 3.96
C THR A 71 15.42 15.63 3.60
N TRP A 72 15.72 15.23 2.36
CA TRP A 72 17.09 15.03 1.89
C TRP A 72 17.91 16.32 1.86
N VAL A 73 17.30 17.44 1.46
CA VAL A 73 17.95 18.76 1.55
C VAL A 73 18.26 19.12 3.00
N LEU A 74 17.34 18.85 3.94
CA LEU A 74 17.58 19.07 5.36
C LEU A 74 18.71 18.18 5.91
N PHE A 75 18.75 16.90 5.55
CA PHE A 75 19.84 16.00 5.93
C PHE A 75 21.18 16.47 5.36
N GLY A 76 21.23 16.80 4.07
CA GLY A 76 22.44 17.30 3.42
C GLY A 76 22.92 18.62 4.00
N GLY A 77 22.00 19.57 4.23
CA GLY A 77 22.29 20.83 4.90
C GLY A 77 22.82 20.60 6.32
N ARG A 78 22.19 19.72 7.09
CA ARG A 78 22.61 19.41 8.46
C ARG A 78 23.95 18.68 8.53
N TRP A 79 24.26 17.87 7.52
CA TRP A 79 25.56 17.22 7.37
C TRP A 79 26.66 18.23 7.05
N HIS A 80 26.35 19.22 6.20
CA HIS A 80 27.29 20.25 5.80
C HIS A 80 27.60 21.23 6.93
N PHE A 81 26.57 21.76 7.62
CA PHE A 81 26.74 22.67 8.75
C PHE A 81 27.00 21.89 10.04
N ARG A 82 28.25 21.91 10.51
CA ARG A 82 28.65 21.15 11.71
C ARG A 82 28.09 21.80 12.97
N HIS A 83 27.90 21.00 14.02
CA HIS A 83 27.38 21.47 15.32
C HIS A 83 28.16 22.66 15.88
N ALA A 84 29.49 22.70 15.67
CA ALA A 84 30.36 23.75 16.18
C ALA A 84 30.19 25.12 15.46
N GLU A 85 29.56 25.13 14.29
CA GLU A 85 29.41 26.33 13.45
C GLU A 85 28.06 27.05 13.70
N LEU A 86 27.12 26.38 14.36
CA LEU A 86 25.78 26.91 14.61
C LEU A 86 25.61 27.30 16.10
N PRO A 87 24.98 28.45 16.39
CA PRO A 87 24.48 28.76 17.71
C PRO A 87 23.61 27.63 18.27
N LEU A 88 23.63 27.41 19.60
CA LEU A 88 22.89 26.33 20.26
C LEU A 88 21.41 26.29 19.86
N VAL A 89 20.75 27.45 19.79
CA VAL A 89 19.34 27.55 19.40
C VAL A 89 19.10 27.03 17.99
N LEU A 90 19.94 27.43 17.02
CA LEU A 90 19.82 26.95 15.63
C LEU A 90 20.14 25.45 15.52
N ASN A 91 21.08 24.96 16.33
CA ASN A 91 21.34 23.52 16.45
C ASN A 91 20.09 22.77 16.91
N ILE A 92 19.44 23.20 17.99
CA ILE A 92 18.22 22.57 18.51
C ILE A 92 17.10 22.63 17.47
N ILE A 93 16.85 23.79 16.85
CA ILE A 93 15.81 23.96 15.82
C ILE A 93 16.08 23.05 14.62
N SER A 94 17.32 23.00 14.13
CA SER A 94 17.67 22.13 13.00
C SER A 94 17.47 20.65 13.32
N TRP A 95 17.83 20.22 14.54
CA TRP A 95 17.64 18.84 14.99
C TRP A 95 16.15 18.46 15.07
N TRP A 96 15.34 19.33 15.68
CA TRP A 96 13.89 19.17 15.75
C TRP A 96 13.23 19.14 14.37
N THR A 97 13.66 20.03 13.48
CA THR A 97 13.16 20.08 12.10
C THR A 97 13.43 18.74 11.42
N VAL A 98 14.66 18.26 11.45
CA VAL A 98 15.04 16.97 10.86
C VAL A 98 14.23 15.80 11.46
N ALA A 99 14.00 15.79 12.78
CA ALA A 99 13.21 14.76 13.43
C ALA A 99 11.74 14.74 12.96
N ILE A 100 11.09 15.91 12.85
CA ILE A 100 9.71 16.03 12.36
C ILE A 100 9.60 15.57 10.90
N TRP A 101 10.55 15.95 10.05
CA TRP A 101 10.54 15.56 8.64
C TRP A 101 10.83 14.07 8.44
N SER A 102 11.65 13.48 9.31
CA SER A 102 11.82 12.02 9.37
C SER A 102 10.51 11.30 9.73
N TRP A 103 9.72 11.85 10.68
CA TRP A 103 8.39 11.32 11.00
C TRP A 103 7.44 11.34 9.80
N PHE A 104 7.42 12.43 9.01
CA PHE A 104 6.64 12.46 7.77
C PHE A 104 7.10 11.39 6.78
N CYS A 105 8.40 11.16 6.62
CA CYS A 105 8.92 10.05 5.81
C CYS A 105 8.42 8.69 6.30
N ALA A 106 8.30 8.46 7.61
CA ALA A 106 7.73 7.24 8.17
C ALA A 106 6.27 7.01 7.75
N THR A 107 5.44 8.07 7.76
CA THR A 107 4.05 7.97 7.30
C THR A 107 3.95 7.67 5.80
N ILE A 108 4.88 8.21 5.01
CA ILE A 108 4.99 7.94 3.58
C ILE A 108 5.38 6.48 3.33
N VAL A 109 6.33 5.94 4.11
CA VAL A 109 6.73 4.53 4.05
C VAL A 109 5.52 3.62 4.25
N HIS A 110 4.69 3.90 5.26
CA HIS A 110 3.48 3.12 5.50
C HIS A 110 2.55 3.11 4.28
N ASN A 111 2.29 4.29 3.69
CA ASN A 111 1.46 4.39 2.50
C ASN A 111 2.04 3.63 1.30
N CYS A 112 3.36 3.71 1.09
CA CYS A 112 4.04 3.03 -0.01
C CYS A 112 4.09 1.50 0.14
N VAL A 113 3.86 0.97 1.35
CA VAL A 113 3.70 -0.48 1.58
C VAL A 113 2.32 -0.95 1.11
N HIS A 114 1.29 -0.11 1.24
CA HIS A 114 -0.07 -0.44 0.83
C HIS A 114 -0.32 -0.20 -0.67
N VAL A 115 0.25 0.86 -1.24
CA VAL A 115 0.01 1.24 -2.64
C VAL A 115 1.31 1.66 -3.31
N ALA A 116 1.54 1.15 -4.53
CA ALA A 116 2.69 1.54 -5.35
C ALA A 116 2.54 2.98 -5.87
N GLN A 117 3.59 3.78 -5.74
CA GLN A 117 3.61 5.21 -6.11
C GLN A 117 3.84 5.42 -7.62
N PHE A 118 4.69 4.57 -8.21
CA PHE A 118 5.09 4.66 -9.61
C PHE A 118 4.40 3.59 -10.46
N GLU A 119 4.24 3.87 -11.75
CA GLU A 119 3.73 2.89 -12.71
C GLU A 119 4.73 1.74 -12.92
N LYS A 120 6.04 2.06 -12.94
CA LYS A 120 7.10 1.08 -13.25
C LYS A 120 7.65 0.42 -11.98
N THR A 121 7.84 -0.90 -12.03
CA THR A 121 8.31 -1.69 -10.87
C THR A 121 9.71 -1.27 -10.39
N TRP A 122 10.65 -1.02 -11.30
CA TRP A 122 12.01 -0.62 -10.92
C TRP A 122 12.05 0.76 -10.22
N GLN A 123 11.16 1.68 -10.59
CA GLN A 123 11.05 2.99 -9.92
C GLN A 123 10.56 2.81 -8.48
N ASN A 124 9.59 1.91 -8.25
CA ASN A 124 9.15 1.57 -6.90
C ASN A 124 10.25 0.89 -6.08
N GLN A 125 11.09 0.03 -6.67
CA GLN A 125 12.23 -0.56 -5.98
C GLN A 125 13.27 0.49 -5.58
N ALA A 126 13.62 1.40 -6.49
CA ALA A 126 14.52 2.53 -6.19
C ALA A 126 13.91 3.44 -5.12
N TRP A 127 12.60 3.69 -5.18
CA TRP A 127 11.88 4.47 -4.20
C TRP A 127 11.91 3.85 -2.80
N GLN A 128 11.73 2.53 -2.69
CA GLN A 128 11.86 1.81 -1.42
C GLN A 128 13.27 1.94 -0.82
N LEU A 129 14.32 1.98 -1.65
CA LEU A 129 15.69 2.22 -1.19
C LEU A 129 15.85 3.65 -0.65
N ILE A 130 15.35 4.65 -1.39
CA ILE A 130 15.38 6.06 -0.95
C ILE A 130 14.64 6.23 0.37
N LEU A 131 13.45 5.64 0.48
CA LEU A 131 12.66 5.68 1.70
C LEU A 131 13.32 4.94 2.87
N THR A 132 13.97 3.81 2.61
CA THR A 132 14.77 3.08 3.62
C THR A 132 15.88 3.96 4.19
N LEU A 133 16.61 4.66 3.32
CA LEU A 133 17.66 5.60 3.74
C LEU A 133 17.08 6.82 4.47
N SER A 134 15.89 7.26 4.08
CA SER A 134 15.22 8.42 4.69
C SER A 134 14.68 8.11 6.08
N TYR A 135 14.13 6.91 6.27
CA TYR A 135 13.53 6.45 7.52
C TYR A 135 14.53 5.78 8.47
N GLY A 136 15.63 5.24 7.93
CA GLY A 136 16.67 4.55 8.71
C GLY A 136 16.37 3.07 9.00
N PHE A 137 15.31 2.51 8.43
CA PHE A 137 14.94 1.09 8.59
C PHE A 137 14.48 0.49 7.24
N PRO A 138 14.85 -0.77 6.93
CA PRO A 138 14.53 -1.40 5.65
C PRO A 138 13.02 -1.54 5.43
N VAL A 139 12.50 -0.78 4.46
CA VAL A 139 11.08 -0.78 4.07
C VAL A 139 10.63 -2.15 3.56
N SER A 140 11.54 -2.90 2.94
CA SER A 140 11.28 -4.25 2.42
C SER A 140 10.90 -5.27 3.50
N THR A 141 11.24 -5.04 4.77
CA THR A 141 10.85 -5.92 5.88
C THR A 141 9.40 -5.68 6.34
N LEU A 142 8.86 -4.50 6.04
CA LEU A 142 7.49 -4.12 6.40
C LEU A 142 6.46 -4.75 5.46
N VAL A 143 6.84 -5.03 4.20
CA VAL A 143 5.92 -5.63 3.21
C VAL A 143 5.50 -7.07 3.59
N PRO A 144 6.43 -8.00 3.93
CA PRO A 144 6.05 -9.34 4.36
C PRO A 144 5.47 -9.37 5.77
N GLY A 145 6.03 -8.58 6.70
CA GLY A 145 5.63 -8.59 8.11
C GLY A 145 4.19 -8.11 8.32
N HIS A 146 3.76 -7.06 7.61
CA HIS A 146 2.40 -6.54 7.72
C HIS A 146 1.38 -7.45 7.01
N ASN A 147 1.72 -7.96 5.81
CA ASN A 147 0.85 -8.87 5.06
C ASN A 147 0.70 -10.26 5.70
N LEU A 148 1.74 -10.78 6.36
CA LEU A 148 1.67 -12.06 7.08
C LEU A 148 0.99 -11.92 8.45
N SER A 149 1.10 -10.77 9.12
CA SER A 149 0.45 -10.53 10.41
C SER A 149 -1.07 -10.39 10.27
N HIS A 150 -1.55 -9.61 9.30
CA HIS A 150 -2.99 -9.28 9.18
C HIS A 150 -3.86 -10.40 8.58
N HIS A 151 -3.26 -11.36 7.86
CA HIS A 151 -3.98 -12.47 7.24
C HIS A 151 -3.71 -13.85 7.89
N LYS A 152 -2.70 -13.99 8.75
CA LYS A 152 -2.40 -15.27 9.42
C LYS A 152 -3.04 -15.39 10.80
N HIS A 153 -3.28 -14.27 11.51
CA HIS A 153 -3.86 -14.25 12.84
C HIS A 153 -4.94 -13.15 12.96
N THR A 154 -6.08 -13.34 12.30
CA THR A 154 -7.32 -12.65 12.70
C THR A 154 -7.74 -13.21 14.05
N GLN A 155 -7.40 -12.49 15.13
CA GLN A 155 -8.07 -12.57 16.43
C GLN A 155 -9.13 -11.49 16.51
#